data_AF-A0AAJ2TQ29-F1
#
_entry.id   AF-A0AAJ2TQ29-F1
#
_cell.length_a   1.000
_cell.length_b   1.000
_cell.length_c   1.000
_cell.angle_alpha   90.00
_cell.angle_beta   90.00
_cell.angle_gamma   90.00
#
_symmetry.space_group_name_H-M   'P 1'
#
loop_
_entity.id
_entity.type
_entity.pdbx_description
1 polymer ?
#
loop_
_entity_poly.entity_id
_entity_poly.type
_entity_poly.pdbx_seq_one_letter_code
_entity_poly.pdbx_strand_id
1 'polypeptide(L)' 'MDPTLTRMHHHYRVRAGRAKAALYACVIENKRYTMRQIADELGVSMTTADTRVKRGPYPLTWESLRLARLPANSKEMQA' A
#
# COMPACT_ATOMS: atom_id res chain seq x y z
N MET A 1 12.58 -13.34 30.34
CA MET A 1 12.33 -12.36 29.26
C MET A 1 11.48 -11.24 29.83
N ASP A 2 11.95 -9.99 29.77
CA ASP A 2 11.19 -8.84 30.28
C ASP A 2 10.16 -8.37 29.22
N PRO A 3 8.86 -8.41 29.52
CA PRO A 3 7.80 -8.02 28.58
C PRO A 3 7.80 -6.52 28.22
N THR A 4 8.41 -5.67 29.06
CA THR A 4 8.47 -4.22 28.84
C THR A 4 9.44 -3.85 27.71
N LEU A 5 10.57 -4.55 27.62
CA LEU A 5 11.49 -4.46 26.49
C LEU A 5 10.75 -4.81 25.19
N THR A 6 9.96 -5.88 25.17
CA THR A 6 9.23 -6.32 23.97
C THR A 6 8.25 -5.25 23.46
N ARG A 7 7.57 -4.52 24.36
CA ARG A 7 6.64 -3.44 24.01
C ARG A 7 7.35 -2.21 23.43
N MET A 8 8.46 -1.77 24.03
CA MET A 8 9.23 -0.63 23.49
C MET A 8 9.81 -0.95 22.12
N HIS A 9 10.35 -2.16 21.94
CA HIS A 9 10.83 -2.63 20.63
C HIS A 9 9.70 -2.65 19.59
N HIS A 10 8.49 -3.07 19.96
CA HIS A 10 7.33 -3.02 19.08
C HIS A 10 7.00 -1.58 18.65
N HIS A 11 6.89 -0.64 19.59
CA HIS A 11 6.62 0.77 19.28
C HIS A 11 7.69 1.37 18.35
N TYR A 12 8.97 1.08 18.61
CA TYR A 12 10.06 1.55 17.77
C TYR A 12 9.95 1.00 16.34
N ARG A 13 9.68 -0.30 16.19
CA ARG A 13 9.49 -0.94 14.88
C ARG A 13 8.31 -0.35 14.11
N VAL A 14 7.18 -0.09 14.78
CA VAL A 14 6.01 0.54 14.15
C VAL A 14 6.37 1.96 13.68
N ARG A 15 7.07 2.75 14.51
CA ARG A 15 7.48 4.12 14.14
C ARG A 15 8.44 4.12 12.95
N ALA A 16 9.47 3.27 12.98
CA ALA A 16 10.41 3.12 11.87
C ALA A 16 9.71 2.65 10.58
N GLY A 17 8.75 1.73 10.69
CA GLY A 17 7.94 1.28 9.56
C GLY A 17 7.11 2.40 8.93
N ARG A 18 6.46 3.24 9.75
CA ARG A 18 5.70 4.42 9.28
C ARG A 18 6.60 5.44 8.59
N ALA A 19 7.77 5.73 9.16
CA ALA A 19 8.73 6.65 8.56
C ALA A 19 9.19 6.13 7.18
N LYS A 20 9.51 4.83 7.08
CA LYS A 20 9.87 4.21 5.81
C LYS A 20 8.73 4.27 4.79
N ALA A 21 7.48 4.02 5.20
CA ALA A 21 6.34 4.09 4.31
C ALA A 21 6.10 5.51 3.76
N ALA A 22 6.36 6.55 4.55
CA ALA A 22 6.25 7.94 4.12
C ALA A 22 7.30 8.32 3.05
N LEU A 23 8.51 7.74 3.12
CA LEU A 23 9.57 7.97 2.11
C LEU A 23 9.18 7.44 0.73
N TYR A 24 8.41 6.35 0.68
CA TYR A 24 7.94 5.72 -0.56
C TYR A 24 6.47 6.03 -0.85
N ALA A 25 5.96 7.17 -0.36
CA ALA A 25 4.59 7.60 -0.65
C ALA A 25 4.44 8.02 -2.12
N CYS A 26 3.29 7.72 -2.71
CA CYS A 26 2.95 8.07 -4.09
C CYS A 26 2.09 9.34 -4.12
N VAL A 27 2.24 10.14 -5.17
CA VAL A 27 1.40 11.32 -5.39
C VAL A 27 0.19 10.92 -6.21
N ILE A 28 -1.00 11.11 -5.66
CA ILE A 28 -2.29 10.91 -6.33
C ILE A 28 -3.06 12.22 -6.17
N GLU A 29 -3.51 12.80 -7.27
CA GLU A 29 -4.29 14.06 -7.26
C GLU A 29 -3.65 15.15 -6.37
N ASN A 30 -2.35 15.38 -6.56
CA ASN A 30 -1.55 16.38 -5.83
C ASN A 30 -1.44 16.16 -4.31
N LYS A 31 -1.80 14.98 -3.80
CA LYS A 31 -1.65 14.58 -2.40
C LYS A 31 -0.77 13.34 -2.28
N ARG A 32 0.03 13.27 -1.21
CA ARG A 32 0.91 12.11 -0.94
C ARG A 32 0.16 11.07 -0.12
N TYR A 33 0.13 9.84 -0.62
CA TYR A 33 -0.46 8.69 0.07
C TYR A 33 0.55 7.56 0.19
N THR A 34 0.58 6.93 1.35
CA THR A 34 1.33 5.68 1.54
C THR A 34 0.61 4.53 0.84
N MET A 35 1.35 3.50 0.43
CA MET A 35 0.74 2.32 -0.21
C MET A 35 -0.34 1.64 0.64
N ARG A 36 -0.22 1.72 1.98
CA ARG A 36 -1.24 1.24 2.90
C ARG A 36 -2.53 2.07 2.82
N GLN A 37 -2.42 3.40 2.84
CA GLN A 37 -3.60 4.26 2.67
C GLN A 37 -4.26 4.05 1.31
N ILE A 38 -3.47 3.85 0.25
CA ILE A 38 -3.99 3.56 -1.08
C ILE A 38 -4.74 2.22 -1.10
N ALA A 39 -4.17 1.19 -0.47
CA ALA A 39 -4.79 -0.12 -0.34
C ALA A 39 -6.12 -0.05 0.45
N ASP A 40 -6.11 0.66 1.58
CA ASP A 40 -7.28 0.85 2.44
C ASP A 40 -8.40 1.61 1.69
N GLU A 41 -8.06 2.69 0.95
CA GLU A 41 -9.02 3.48 0.16
C GLU A 41 -9.62 2.70 -1.02
N LEU A 42 -8.83 1.82 -1.64
CA LEU A 42 -9.27 0.96 -2.74
C LEU A 42 -9.94 -0.32 -2.28
N GLY A 43 -9.85 -0.67 -0.99
CA GLY A 43 -10.34 -1.94 -0.45
C GLY A 43 -9.60 -3.17 -1.01
N VAL A 44 -8.31 -3.04 -1.33
CA VAL A 44 -7.51 -4.12 -1.94
C VAL A 44 -6.25 -4.42 -1.13
N SER A 45 -5.57 -5.51 -1.46
CA SER A 45 -4.28 -5.83 -0.84
C SER A 45 -3.19 -4.81 -1.24
N MET A 46 -2.17 -4.63 -0.40
CA MET A 46 -1.05 -3.72 -0.70
C MET A 46 -0.29 -4.09 -1.98
N THR A 47 -0.17 -5.38 -2.32
CA THR A 47 0.48 -5.84 -3.56
C THR A 47 -0.36 -5.50 -4.78
N THR A 48 -1.69 -5.61 -4.67
CA THR A 48 -2.62 -5.18 -5.71
C THR A 48 -2.55 -3.67 -5.91
N ALA A 49 -2.53 -2.88 -4.84
CA ALA A 49 -2.38 -1.43 -4.89
C ALA A 49 -1.05 -1.02 -5.57
N ASP A 50 0.08 -1.64 -5.18
CA ASP A 50 1.39 -1.40 -5.78
C ASP A 50 1.39 -1.68 -7.28
N THR A 51 0.78 -2.78 -7.70
CA THR A 51 0.69 -3.11 -9.13
C THR A 51 -0.16 -2.10 -9.90
N ARG A 52 -1.26 -1.61 -9.31
CA ARG A 52 -2.11 -0.58 -9.92
C ARG A 52 -1.40 0.76 -10.03
N VAL A 53 -0.66 1.16 -8.99
CA VAL A 53 0.14 2.39 -9.01
C VAL A 53 1.24 2.31 -10.07
N LYS A 54 1.91 1.16 -10.20
CA LYS A 54 2.98 0.95 -11.19
C LYS A 54 2.47 0.90 -12.64
N ARG A 55 1.26 0.37 -12.86
CA ARG A 55 0.68 0.19 -14.20
C ARG A 55 -0.33 1.28 -14.59
N GLY A 56 -0.72 2.12 -13.64
CA GLY A 56 -1.72 3.17 -13.84
C GLY A 56 -1.20 4.25 -14.79
N PRO A 57 -2.11 4.93 -15.51
CA PRO A 57 -1.74 6.09 -16.30
C PRO A 57 -1.24 7.22 -15.39
N TYR A 58 -0.26 7.99 -15.87
CA TYR A 58 0.21 9.21 -15.22
C TYR A 58 -0.47 10.43 -15.87
N PRO A 59 -0.99 11.41 -15.09
CA PRO A 59 -0.95 11.50 -13.64
C PRO A 59 -1.89 10.50 -12.95
N LEU A 60 -1.49 10.02 -11.77
CA LEU A 60 -2.28 9.08 -10.98
C LEU A 60 -3.54 9.77 -10.42
N THR A 61 -4.71 9.22 -10.78
CA THR A 61 -6.02 9.61 -10.26
C THR A 61 -6.71 8.44 -9.58
N TRP A 62 -7.58 8.71 -8.61
CA TRP A 62 -8.34 7.67 -7.92
C TRP A 62 -9.25 6.91 -8.89
N GLU A 63 -9.85 7.60 -9.84
CA GLU A 63 -10.65 7.00 -10.91
C GLU A 63 -9.82 6.01 -11.72
N SER A 64 -8.63 6.41 -12.16
CA SER A 64 -7.74 5.52 -12.92
C SER A 64 -7.32 4.29 -12.11
N LEU A 65 -7.06 4.45 -10.81
CA LEU A 65 -6.71 3.34 -9.91
C LEU A 65 -7.88 2.40 -9.61
N ARG A 66 -9.12 2.91 -9.65
CA ARG A 66 -10.34 2.09 -9.51
C ARG A 66 -10.66 1.35 -10.81
N LEU A 67 -10.50 2.02 -11.95
CA LEU A 67 -10.73 1.47 -13.29
C LEU A 67 -9.64 0.49 -13.73
N ALA A 68 -8.42 0.62 -13.19
CA ALA A 68 -7.34 -0.35 -13.35
C ALA A 68 -7.67 -1.69 -12.67
N ARG A 69 -8.67 -2.39 -13.21
CA ARG A 69 -8.83 -3.82 -13.03
C ARG A 69 -7.58 -4.46 -13.62
N LEU A 70 -6.83 -5.18 -12.79
CA LEU A 70 -5.82 -6.10 -13.29
C LEU A 70 -6.50 -7.04 -14.29
N PRO A 71 -5.83 -7.44 -15.39
CA PRO A 71 -6.31 -8.59 -16.13
C PRO A 71 -6.43 -9.75 -15.14
N ALA A 72 -7.57 -10.43 -15.16
CA ALA A 72 -7.84 -11.63 -14.38
C ALA A 72 -6.89 -12.76 -14.81
N ASN A 73 -5.61 -12.66 -14.47
CA ASN A 73 -4.68 -13.77 -14.64
C ASN A 73 -4.78 -14.69 -13.42
N SER A 74 -5.83 -15.52 -13.45
CA SER A 74 -5.67 -16.98 -13.56
C SER A 74 -4.73 -17.69 -12.56
N LYS A 75 -4.77 -17.36 -11.27
CA LYS A 75 -4.25 -18.24 -10.19
C LYS A 75 -5.07 -18.21 -8.88
N GLU A 76 -6.39 -18.05 -8.97
CA GLU A 76 -7.32 -18.38 -7.87
C GLU A 76 -8.38 -19.41 -8.31
N MET A 77 -8.06 -20.21 -9.32
CA MET A 77 -8.74 -21.45 -9.68
C MET A 77 -7.67 -22.51 -9.93
N GLN A 78 -6.94 -22.93 -8.89
CA GLN A 78 -6.37 -24.27 -8.76
C GLN A 78 -5.56 -24.39 -7.46
N ALA A 79 -5.91 -25.46 -6.74
CA ALA A 79 -5.33 -26.02 -5.51
C ALA A 79 -5.81 -25.40 -4.18
#